data_AF-A0A7S0BKA7-F1
#
_entry.id   AF-A0A7S0BKA7-F1
#
_cell.length_a   1.000
_cell.length_b   1.000
_cell.length_c   1.000
_cell.angle_alpha   90.00
_cell.angle_beta   90.00
_cell.angle_gamma   90.00
#
_symmetry.space_group_name_H-M   'P 1'
#
loop_
_entity.id
_entity.type
_entity.pdbx_description
1 polymer ?
#
loop_
_entity_poly.entity_id
_entity_poly.type
_entity_poly.pdbx_seq_one_letter_code
_entity_poly.pdbx_strand_id
1 'polypeptide(L)'
;GLSCAKYLTDAGFRPTVYEARDVLGGKVAAWKDKDGDWYETGLHIFFGAYPNMLKLFEELGIEDRLQWKEHAMTFNMRQETNASANVDGATYSEFNFPEFLPAPLNGIVAILGNNDMLSWDEKIKFAMALLPAIVQGQKYVEECDQYTWTEWCQKQGVPDRVNDEVFIAMSKA
;
A
#
# COMPACT_ATOMS: atom_id res chain seq x y z
N GLY A 1 -15.23 15.15 -6.43
CA GLY A 1 -16.29 15.98 -5.82
C GLY A 1 -15.69 17.01 -4.89
N LEU A 2 -15.45 16.62 -3.64
CA LEU A 2 -14.98 17.53 -2.57
C LEU A 2 -13.72 18.33 -2.92
N SER A 3 -12.66 17.66 -3.39
CA SER A 3 -11.42 18.34 -3.81
C SER A 3 -11.64 19.37 -4.93
N CYS A 4 -12.47 19.04 -5.93
CA CYS A 4 -12.81 19.97 -7.01
C CYS A 4 -13.55 21.21 -6.47
N ALA A 5 -14.53 21.02 -5.58
CA ALA A 5 -15.23 22.14 -4.95
C ALA A 5 -14.28 23.00 -4.12
N LYS A 6 -13.38 22.40 -3.32
CA LYS A 6 -12.35 23.10 -2.55
C LYS A 6 -11.52 24.02 -3.44
N TYR A 7 -10.92 23.50 -4.51
CA TYR A 7 -10.03 24.30 -5.37
C TYR A 7 -10.79 25.32 -6.24
N LEU A 8 -12.06 25.07 -6.59
CA LEU A 8 -12.92 26.09 -7.21
C LEU A 8 -13.23 27.23 -6.24
N THR A 9 -13.52 26.91 -4.97
CA THR A 9 -13.75 27.91 -3.92
C THR A 9 -12.50 28.76 -3.68
N ASP A 10 -11.32 28.15 -3.59
CA ASP A 10 -10.05 28.88 -3.43
C ASP A 10 -9.79 29.83 -4.60
N ALA A 11 -10.19 29.45 -5.82
CA ALA A 11 -10.10 30.28 -7.01
C ALA A 11 -11.20 31.37 -7.11
N GLY A 12 -12.04 31.53 -6.07
CA GLY A 12 -13.08 32.57 -6.00
C GLY A 12 -14.41 32.20 -6.65
N PHE A 13 -14.58 30.96 -7.11
CA PHE A 13 -15.86 30.46 -7.63
C PHE A 13 -16.78 30.01 -6.49
N ARG A 14 -18.06 29.80 -6.83
CA ARG A 14 -19.10 29.30 -5.91
C ARG A 14 -19.64 27.94 -6.38
N PRO A 15 -18.89 26.84 -6.20
CA PRO A 15 -19.34 25.52 -6.62
C PRO A 15 -20.54 25.04 -5.79
N THR A 16 -21.46 24.32 -6.43
CA THR A 16 -22.52 23.58 -5.74
C THR A 16 -22.23 22.08 -5.87
N VAL A 17 -22.17 21.37 -4.74
CA VAL A 17 -21.92 19.92 -4.70
C VAL A 17 -23.24 19.20 -4.45
N TYR A 18 -23.60 18.30 -5.36
CA TYR A 18 -24.75 17.41 -5.21
C TYR A 18 -24.24 16.02 -4.82
N GLU A 19 -24.59 15.57 -3.62
CA GLU A 19 -24.37 14.20 -3.15
C GLU A 19 -25.70 13.46 -3.16
N ALA A 20 -25.71 12.24 -3.68
CA ALA A 20 -26.94 11.47 -3.86
C ALA A 20 -27.42 10.83 -2.55
N ARG A 21 -26.49 10.52 -1.64
CA ARG A 21 -26.78 9.89 -0.34
C ARG A 21 -26.86 10.91 0.78
N ASP A 22 -27.39 10.51 1.91
CA ASP A 22 -27.39 11.30 3.15
C ASP A 22 -26.06 11.18 3.93
N VAL A 23 -24.94 10.98 3.22
CA VAL A 23 -23.59 10.83 3.79
C VAL A 23 -22.53 11.22 2.77
N LEU A 24 -21.51 11.94 3.23
CA LEU A 24 -20.39 12.37 2.39
C LEU A 24 -19.32 11.26 2.26
N GLY A 25 -18.43 11.41 1.27
CA GLY A 25 -17.21 10.62 1.16
C GLY A 25 -17.24 9.50 0.13
N GLY A 26 -18.40 9.11 -0.41
CA GLY A 26 -18.45 8.06 -1.42
C GLY A 26 -17.91 6.73 -0.87
N LYS A 27 -16.76 6.27 -1.40
CA LYS A 27 -16.06 5.04 -0.95
C LYS A 27 -15.37 5.19 0.42
N VAL A 28 -15.16 6.41 0.90
CA VAL A 28 -14.60 6.68 2.25
C VAL A 28 -15.67 7.07 3.27
N ALA A 29 -16.95 6.78 2.98
CA ALA A 29 -18.05 7.12 3.87
C ALA A 29 -18.09 6.20 5.11
N ALA A 30 -18.55 6.76 6.23
CA ALA A 30 -18.79 6.05 7.48
C ALA A 30 -20.15 6.45 8.06
N TRP A 31 -20.75 5.55 8.84
CA TRP A 31 -22.03 5.76 9.51
C TRP A 31 -21.91 5.39 10.98
N LYS A 32 -22.80 5.95 11.79
CA LYS A 32 -22.92 5.61 13.21
C LYS A 32 -24.14 4.72 13.40
N ASP A 33 -23.97 3.60 14.10
CA ASP A 33 -25.08 2.73 14.43
C ASP A 33 -25.91 3.28 15.61
N LYS A 34 -26.92 2.50 16.04
CA LYS A 34 -27.81 2.85 17.15
C LYS A 34 -27.11 2.91 18.51
N ASP A 35 -25.98 2.22 18.66
CA ASP A 35 -25.24 2.08 19.90
C ASP A 35 -24.15 3.16 20.02
N GLY A 36 -23.85 3.85 18.90
CA GLY A 36 -22.98 5.01 18.82
C GLY A 36 -21.62 4.71 18.16
N ASP A 37 -21.42 3.48 17.71
CA ASP A 37 -20.19 3.00 17.09
C ASP A 37 -20.16 3.31 15.59
N TRP A 38 -18.96 3.61 15.09
CA TRP A 38 -18.75 3.91 13.68
C TRP A 38 -18.39 2.66 12.90
N TYR A 39 -19.01 2.51 11.73
CA TYR A 39 -18.61 1.53 10.72
C TYR A 39 -18.38 2.21 9.37
N GLU A 40 -17.35 1.75 8.68
CA GLU A 40 -16.82 2.38 7.47
C GLU A 40 -17.13 1.54 6.22
N THR A 41 -17.12 2.18 5.06
CA THR A 41 -17.27 1.48 3.77
C THR A 41 -16.10 0.53 3.49
N GLY A 42 -14.90 0.85 3.99
CA GLY A 42 -13.70 0.05 3.81
C GLY A 42 -12.56 0.59 4.68
N LEU A 43 -11.51 -0.21 4.82
CA LEU A 43 -10.29 0.19 5.50
C LEU A 43 -9.44 1.04 4.55
N HIS A 44 -9.04 2.24 4.98
CA HIS A 44 -8.27 3.17 4.15
C HIS A 44 -6.92 3.49 4.79
N ILE A 45 -5.85 3.36 4.02
CA ILE A 45 -4.49 3.69 4.45
C ILE A 45 -3.96 4.87 3.64
N PHE A 46 -3.36 5.84 4.33
CA PHE A 46 -2.71 6.99 3.71
C PHE A 46 -1.20 6.73 3.62
N PHE A 47 -0.63 6.96 2.44
CA PHE A 47 0.81 6.76 2.19
C PHE A 47 1.54 8.10 2.11
N GLY A 48 2.81 8.12 2.54
CA GLY A 48 3.70 9.28 2.38
C GLY A 48 3.90 9.71 0.92
N ALA A 49 3.71 8.78 -0.03
CA ALA A 49 3.79 9.03 -1.46
C ALA A 49 2.52 9.65 -2.08
N TYR A 50 1.58 10.18 -1.27
CA TYR A 50 0.34 10.81 -1.75
C TYR A 50 0.40 12.35 -1.70
N PRO A 51 1.17 13.01 -2.59
CA PRO A 51 1.46 14.44 -2.48
C PRO A 51 0.20 15.31 -2.50
N ASN A 52 -0.78 14.98 -3.35
CA ASN A 52 -2.03 15.75 -3.45
C ASN A 52 -2.90 15.61 -2.19
N MET A 53 -2.92 14.44 -1.55
CA MET A 53 -3.68 14.25 -0.32
C MET A 53 -3.00 14.93 0.85
N LEU A 54 -1.69 14.78 1.01
CA LEU A 54 -0.93 15.43 2.09
C LEU A 54 -1.03 16.96 1.99
N LYS A 55 -0.90 17.50 0.77
CA LYS A 55 -1.13 18.93 0.53
C LYS A 55 -2.54 19.38 0.92
N LEU A 56 -3.58 18.60 0.63
CA LEU A 56 -4.94 18.93 1.05
C LEU A 56 -5.10 18.94 2.58
N PHE A 57 -4.43 18.02 3.30
CA PHE A 57 -4.42 18.01 4.77
C PHE A 57 -3.71 19.24 5.35
N GLU A 58 -2.56 19.62 4.77
CA GLU A 58 -1.82 20.83 5.12
C GLU A 58 -2.67 22.10 4.87
N GLU A 59 -3.25 22.23 3.68
CA GLU A 59 -4.10 23.37 3.28
C GLU A 59 -5.33 23.55 4.20
N LEU A 60 -5.81 22.47 4.82
CA LEU A 60 -6.92 22.48 5.77
C LEU A 60 -6.48 22.57 7.24
N GLY A 61 -5.18 22.48 7.52
CA GLY A 61 -4.63 22.49 8.89
C GLY A 61 -5.08 21.29 9.73
N ILE A 62 -5.15 20.10 9.14
CA ILE A 62 -5.64 18.86 9.80
C ILE A 62 -4.64 17.71 9.74
N GLU A 63 -3.35 18.00 9.53
CA GLU A 63 -2.30 16.99 9.45
C GLU A 63 -2.20 16.13 10.72
N ASP A 64 -2.58 16.68 11.88
CA ASP A 64 -2.63 15.98 13.17
C ASP A 64 -3.64 14.81 13.20
N ARG A 65 -4.56 14.75 12.23
CA ARG A 65 -5.51 13.64 12.07
C ARG A 65 -4.88 12.42 11.39
N LEU A 66 -3.70 12.55 10.78
CA LEU A 66 -2.95 11.43 10.22
C LEU A 66 -2.10 10.79 11.30
N GLN A 67 -2.44 9.56 11.67
CA GLN A 67 -1.70 8.79 12.67
C GLN A 67 -0.66 7.89 12.00
N TRP A 68 0.49 8.45 11.64
CA TRP A 68 1.61 7.72 11.07
C TRP A 68 2.02 6.53 11.95
N LYS A 69 2.26 5.39 11.33
CA LYS A 69 2.70 4.14 11.98
C LYS A 69 4.17 3.91 11.69
N GLU A 70 4.75 2.94 12.40
CA GLU A 70 6.12 2.48 12.13
C GLU A 70 6.27 2.11 10.65
N HIS A 71 7.44 2.41 10.09
CA HIS A 71 7.73 2.11 8.70
C HIS A 71 8.09 0.61 8.55
N ALA A 72 7.05 -0.23 8.64
CA ALA A 72 7.14 -1.67 8.57
C ALA A 72 5.98 -2.24 7.74
N MET A 73 6.22 -3.37 7.07
CA MET A 73 5.15 -4.19 6.49
C MET A 73 5.12 -5.54 7.20
N THR A 74 4.05 -5.78 7.95
CA THR A 74 3.83 -7.01 8.74
C THR A 74 2.92 -7.97 7.98
N PHE A 75 3.37 -9.21 7.82
CA PHE A 75 2.66 -10.29 7.15
C PHE A 75 2.33 -11.40 8.14
N ASN A 76 1.12 -11.94 8.06
CA ASN A 76 0.74 -13.14 8.79
C ASN A 76 1.25 -14.39 8.05
N MET A 77 2.01 -15.24 8.74
CA MET A 77 2.63 -16.42 8.16
C MET A 77 1.64 -17.59 8.10
N ARG A 78 1.59 -18.28 6.96
CA ARG A 78 0.79 -19.50 6.80
C ARG A 78 1.30 -20.58 7.76
N GLN A 79 0.41 -21.32 8.41
CA GLN A 79 0.80 -22.34 9.40
C GLN A 79 1.65 -23.47 8.79
N GLU A 80 1.48 -23.79 7.51
CA GLU A 80 2.16 -24.92 6.85
C GLU A 80 3.66 -24.71 6.59
N THR A 81 4.13 -23.46 6.49
CA THR A 81 5.56 -23.13 6.27
C THR A 81 6.34 -22.93 7.56
N ASN A 82 5.67 -23.00 8.71
CA ASN A 82 6.26 -22.72 10.02
C ASN A 82 6.81 -23.99 10.69
N ALA A 83 8.13 -24.22 10.58
CA ALA A 83 8.82 -25.18 11.44
C ALA A 83 8.82 -24.79 12.95
N SER A 84 8.35 -23.58 13.28
CA SER A 84 8.32 -22.98 14.62
C SER A 84 6.91 -22.54 15.07
N ALA A 85 5.84 -22.96 14.39
CA ALA A 85 4.50 -22.64 14.85
C ALA A 85 4.23 -23.37 16.18
N ASN A 86 4.29 -22.63 17.28
CA ASN A 86 3.60 -23.04 18.49
C ASN A 86 2.13 -23.23 18.12
N VAL A 87 1.59 -24.38 18.53
CA VAL A 87 0.33 -25.00 18.07
C VAL A 87 -0.92 -24.10 18.24
N ASP A 88 -0.81 -22.94 18.88
CA ASP A 88 -1.92 -22.03 19.20
C ASP A 88 -1.68 -20.54 18.86
N GLY A 89 -0.67 -20.18 18.04
CA GLY A 89 -0.31 -18.77 17.80
C GLY A 89 -0.18 -18.36 16.32
N ALA A 90 -0.63 -17.14 15.98
CA ALA A 90 -0.27 -16.49 14.73
C ALA A 90 1.21 -16.08 14.76
N THR A 91 1.97 -16.42 13.73
CA THR A 91 3.36 -15.97 13.55
C THR A 91 3.39 -14.84 12.54
N TYR A 92 4.09 -13.76 12.86
CA TYR A 92 4.22 -12.60 11.98
C TYR A 92 5.65 -12.48 11.46
N SER A 93 5.77 -12.05 10.21
CA SER A 93 7.03 -11.72 9.55
C SER A 93 6.99 -10.26 9.14
N GLU A 94 8.10 -9.55 9.30
CA GLU A 94 8.14 -8.10 9.08
C GLU A 94 9.25 -7.70 8.12
N PHE A 95 8.92 -6.78 7.21
CA PHE A 95 9.88 -5.99 6.46
C PHE A 95 10.01 -4.63 7.14
N ASN A 96 11.10 -4.43 7.87
CA ASN A 96 11.39 -3.20 8.60
C ASN A 96 12.24 -2.25 7.75
N PHE A 97 11.78 -1.02 7.54
CA PHE A 97 12.43 -0.02 6.69
C PHE A 97 13.22 0.97 7.56
N PRO A 98 14.56 0.89 7.61
CA PRO A 98 15.33 1.71 8.53
C PRO A 98 15.28 3.20 8.16
N GLU A 99 14.89 4.04 9.12
CA GLU A 99 14.71 5.49 8.91
C GLU A 99 16.00 6.22 8.55
N PHE A 100 17.16 5.70 8.99
CA PHE A 100 18.47 6.29 8.69
C PHE A 100 18.92 6.07 7.23
N LEU A 101 18.19 5.27 6.44
CA LEU A 101 18.50 4.99 5.04
C LEU A 101 17.48 5.66 4.10
N PRO A 102 17.94 6.28 3.00
CA PRO A 102 17.03 6.83 1.99
C PRO A 102 16.39 5.72 1.14
N ALA A 103 15.30 6.05 0.45
CA ALA A 103 14.79 5.19 -0.62
C ALA A 103 15.75 5.16 -1.82
N PRO A 104 15.95 4.01 -2.49
CA PRO A 104 15.37 2.69 -2.22
C PRO A 104 16.21 1.81 -1.25
N LEU A 105 17.29 2.34 -0.64
CA LEU A 105 18.21 1.57 0.20
C LEU A 105 17.52 0.99 1.45
N ASN A 106 16.60 1.74 2.06
CA ASN A 106 15.80 1.25 3.19
C ASN A 106 14.97 0.00 2.82
N GLY A 107 14.36 -0.03 1.63
CA GLY A 107 13.62 -1.19 1.13
C GLY A 107 14.52 -2.38 0.80
N ILE A 108 15.71 -2.14 0.24
CA ILE A 108 16.71 -3.21 0.03
C ILE A 108 17.11 -3.85 1.36
N VAL A 109 17.38 -3.04 2.39
CA VAL A 109 17.71 -3.57 3.72
C VAL A 109 16.53 -4.32 4.35
N ALA A 110 15.30 -3.84 4.16
CA ALA A 110 14.10 -4.53 4.63
C ALA A 110 13.98 -5.94 4.01
N ILE A 111 14.15 -6.06 2.69
CA ILE A 111 14.10 -7.35 1.98
C ILE A 111 15.25 -8.27 2.41
N LEU A 112 16.47 -7.73 2.52
CA LEU A 112 17.63 -8.52 2.93
C LEU A 112 17.51 -9.00 4.38
N GLY A 113 16.99 -8.17 5.28
CA GLY A 113 16.83 -8.47 6.70
C GLY A 113 15.73 -9.49 7.00
N ASN A 114 14.71 -9.60 6.16
CA ASN A 114 13.65 -10.60 6.34
C ASN A 114 14.11 -12.00 5.91
N ASN A 115 14.08 -13.00 6.80
CA ASN A 115 14.51 -14.37 6.48
C ASN A 115 13.37 -15.40 6.53
N ASP A 116 12.14 -14.95 6.80
CA ASP A 116 10.99 -15.83 7.00
C ASP A 116 10.18 -16.01 5.71
N MET A 117 10.10 -14.98 4.85
CA MET A 117 9.27 -15.00 3.64
C MET A 117 10.00 -15.36 2.35
N LEU A 118 11.28 -14.98 2.21
CA LEU A 118 12.04 -15.14 0.97
C LEU A 118 13.38 -15.83 1.23
N SER A 119 13.65 -16.90 0.50
CA SER A 119 15.00 -17.49 0.44
C SER A 119 15.99 -16.58 -0.30
N TRP A 120 17.29 -16.81 -0.11
CA TRP A 120 18.34 -16.04 -0.80
C TRP A 120 18.23 -16.10 -2.33
N ASP A 121 17.94 -17.27 -2.89
CA ASP A 121 17.78 -17.44 -4.34
C ASP A 121 16.56 -16.67 -4.86
N GLU A 122 15.47 -16.66 -4.10
CA GLU A 122 14.26 -15.88 -4.41
C GLU A 122 14.55 -14.38 -4.35
N LYS A 123 15.26 -13.89 -3.32
CA LYS A 123 15.67 -12.48 -3.20
C LYS A 123 16.48 -12.02 -4.42
N ILE A 124 17.44 -12.83 -4.86
CA ILE A 124 18.31 -12.52 -6.00
C ILE A 124 17.51 -12.45 -7.31
N LYS A 125 16.68 -13.47 -7.58
CA LYS A 125 15.83 -13.50 -8.78
C LYS A 125 14.82 -12.36 -8.80
N PHE A 126 14.21 -12.08 -7.65
CA PHE A 126 13.25 -11.00 -7.49
C PHE A 126 13.90 -9.62 -7.72
N ALA A 127 15.10 -9.39 -7.18
CA ALA A 127 15.84 -8.15 -7.41
C ALA A 127 16.16 -7.93 -8.89
N MET A 128 16.59 -8.98 -9.60
CA MET A 128 16.84 -8.90 -11.05
C MET A 128 15.57 -8.61 -11.83
N ALA A 129 14.45 -9.26 -11.48
CA ALA A 129 13.17 -9.09 -12.15
C ALA A 129 12.58 -7.69 -11.98
N LEU A 130 12.77 -7.04 -10.82
CA LEU A 130 12.28 -5.69 -10.56
C LEU A 130 13.14 -4.57 -11.18
N LEU A 131 14.40 -4.84 -11.50
CA LEU A 131 15.34 -3.81 -11.95
C LEU A 131 14.84 -3.00 -13.17
N PRO A 132 14.23 -3.62 -14.21
CA PRO A 132 13.63 -2.86 -15.31
C PRO A 132 12.54 -1.88 -14.86
N ALA A 133 11.65 -2.30 -13.95
CA ALA A 133 10.56 -1.47 -13.44
C ALA A 133 11.08 -0.26 -12.64
N ILE A 134 12.18 -0.43 -11.90
CA ILE A 134 12.78 0.64 -11.10
C ILE A 134 13.48 1.67 -11.99
N VAL A 135 14.15 1.25 -13.06
CA VAL A 135 15.06 2.11 -13.84
C VAL A 135 14.39 2.75 -15.05
N GLN A 136 13.43 2.06 -15.71
CA GLN A 136 12.93 2.49 -17.02
C GLN A 136 11.80 3.54 -16.97
N GLY A 137 11.31 3.88 -15.77
CA GLY A 137 10.39 4.99 -15.55
C GLY A 137 9.01 4.83 -16.20
N GLN A 138 8.31 5.95 -16.38
CA GLN A 138 6.87 5.99 -16.70
C GLN A 138 6.49 5.23 -17.98
N LYS A 139 7.26 5.39 -19.06
CA LYS A 139 6.96 4.74 -20.34
C LYS A 139 6.94 3.21 -20.22
N TYR A 140 7.88 2.64 -19.46
CA TYR A 140 7.92 1.20 -19.22
C TYR A 140 6.72 0.73 -18.40
N VAL A 141 6.31 1.49 -17.38
CA VAL A 141 5.12 1.18 -16.57
C VAL A 141 3.86 1.13 -17.44
N GLU A 142 3.69 2.10 -18.35
CA GLU A 142 2.56 2.14 -19.29
C GLU A 142 2.59 0.97 -20.28
N GLU A 143 3.78 0.60 -20.79
CA GLU A 143 3.94 -0.58 -21.65
C GLU A 143 3.59 -1.89 -20.93
N CYS A 144 3.64 -1.93 -19.59
CA CYS A 144 3.30 -3.10 -18.80
C CYS A 144 1.78 -3.27 -18.57
N ASP A 145 0.95 -2.27 -18.83
CA ASP A 145 -0.51 -2.30 -18.60
C ASP A 145 -1.24 -3.38 -19.43
N GLN A 146 -0.60 -3.85 -20.50
CA GLN A 146 -1.11 -4.95 -21.32
C GLN A 146 -1.01 -6.34 -20.66
N TYR A 147 -0.30 -6.45 -19.53
CA TYR A 147 -0.08 -7.71 -18.82
C TYR A 147 -0.86 -7.74 -17.51
N THR A 148 -1.44 -8.88 -17.18
CA THR A 148 -1.79 -9.15 -15.77
C THR A 148 -0.51 -9.24 -14.93
N TRP A 149 -0.65 -9.05 -13.61
CA TRP A 149 0.49 -9.13 -12.70
C TRP A 149 1.24 -10.47 -12.81
N THR A 150 0.51 -11.59 -12.84
CA THR A 150 1.13 -12.92 -12.94
C THR A 150 1.85 -13.14 -14.26
N GLU A 151 1.29 -12.68 -15.39
CA GLU A 151 1.97 -12.74 -16.69
C GLU A 151 3.26 -11.91 -16.69
N TRP A 152 3.23 -10.73 -16.08
CA TRP A 152 4.42 -9.89 -15.94
C TRP A 152 5.50 -10.57 -15.08
N CYS A 153 5.13 -11.14 -13.93
CA CYS A 153 6.05 -11.90 -13.07
C CYS A 153 6.73 -13.05 -13.80
N GLN A 154 5.97 -13.87 -14.53
CA GLN A 154 6.50 -14.98 -15.31
C GLN A 154 7.46 -14.49 -16.40
N LYS A 155 7.11 -13.40 -17.08
CA LYS A 155 7.96 -12.78 -18.12
C LYS A 155 9.29 -12.27 -17.56
N GLN A 156 9.30 -11.71 -16.35
CA GLN A 156 10.52 -11.20 -15.71
C GLN A 156 11.30 -12.28 -14.93
N GLY A 157 10.79 -13.51 -14.84
CA GLY A 157 11.44 -14.60 -14.11
C GLY A 157 11.31 -14.48 -12.59
N VAL A 158 10.27 -13.81 -12.09
CA VAL A 158 9.92 -13.82 -10.66
C VAL A 158 9.49 -15.24 -10.29
N PRO A 159 10.03 -15.86 -9.23
CA PRO A 159 9.60 -17.19 -8.81
C PRO A 159 8.11 -17.21 -8.41
N ASP A 160 7.37 -18.24 -8.82
CA ASP A 160 5.93 -18.34 -8.57
C ASP A 160 5.57 -18.23 -7.07
N ARG A 161 6.40 -18.80 -6.20
CA ARG A 161 6.21 -18.68 -4.74
C ARG A 161 6.28 -17.24 -4.24
N VAL A 162 7.13 -16.40 -4.82
CA VAL A 162 7.20 -14.97 -4.47
C VAL A 162 5.90 -14.26 -4.87
N ASN A 163 5.35 -14.61 -6.04
CA ASN A 163 4.03 -14.13 -6.45
C ASN A 163 2.93 -14.55 -5.45
N ASP A 164 2.93 -15.82 -5.04
CA ASP A 164 1.88 -16.39 -4.18
C ASP A 164 1.94 -15.94 -2.71
N GLU A 165 3.15 -15.77 -2.15
CA GLU A 165 3.35 -15.41 -0.74
C GLU A 165 3.34 -13.89 -0.52
N VAL A 166 3.89 -13.10 -1.46
CA VAL A 166 4.01 -11.64 -1.30
C VAL A 166 2.91 -10.92 -2.07
N PHE A 167 2.77 -11.23 -3.35
CA PHE A 167 2.00 -10.37 -4.25
C PHE A 167 0.52 -10.65 -4.30
N ILE A 168 0.05 -11.84 -3.91
CA ILE A 168 -1.38 -12.07 -3.68
C ILE A 168 -1.91 -11.13 -2.60
N ALA A 169 -1.15 -10.91 -1.52
CA ALA A 169 -1.52 -9.99 -0.44
C ALA A 169 -1.59 -8.54 -0.95
N MET A 170 -0.61 -8.12 -1.77
CA MET A 170 -0.61 -6.78 -2.37
C MET A 170 -1.69 -6.58 -3.43
N SER A 171 -2.04 -7.62 -4.19
CA SER A 171 -2.99 -7.53 -5.31
C SER A 171 -4.45 -7.60 -4.89
N LYS A 172 -4.74 -8.14 -3.70
CA LYS A 172 -6.10 -8.23 -3.15
C LYS A 172 -6.45 -7.09 -2.20
N ALA A 173 -5.49 -6.22 -1.89
CA ALA A 173 -5.65 -5.07 -1.00
C ALA A 173 -6.38 -3.90 -1.67
#